data_AF-A0A7W1GYI0-F1
#
_entry.id   AF-A0A7W1GYI0-F1
#
_cell.length_a   1.000
_cell.length_b   1.000
_cell.length_c   1.000
_cell.angle_alpha   90.00
_cell.angle_beta   90.00
_cell.angle_gamma   90.00
#
_symmetry.space_group_name_H-M   'P 1'
#
loop_
_entity.id
_entity.type
_entity.pdbx_description
1 polymer ?
#
loop_
_entity_poly.entity_id
_entity_poly.type
_entity_poly.pdbx_seq_one_letter_code
_entity_poly.pdbx_strand_id
1 'polypeptide(L)'
;FAVRYEEVLKQTATVSRYGDVAPARPNAAALWVAAIISGLMLFYVAVTREQPFAENLTPVSSWTFGLIMMLFINGVVAGAAIAITQTVDRWTSVAQGSSGRISPAASLGLVAVASFWASAFLYVFLGLMQKSFTYSVSRAVTTAGVLTISYAIMSYFSPGISWEQSLMWGGNLLYIGLLCGWMVADAFR
;
A
#
# COMPACT_ATOMS: atom_id res chain seq x y z
N PHE A 1 -48.11 4.67 3.71
CA PHE A 1 -46.65 4.95 3.78
C PHE A 1 -45.95 4.30 4.97
N ALA A 2 -46.57 4.14 6.16
CA ALA A 2 -45.94 3.50 7.33
C ALA A 2 -45.57 2.01 7.16
N VAL A 3 -46.39 1.23 6.44
CA VAL A 3 -46.17 -0.22 6.24
C VAL A 3 -44.84 -0.52 5.51
N ARG A 4 -44.46 0.35 4.57
CA ARG A 4 -43.21 0.21 3.80
C ARG A 4 -41.97 0.45 4.67
N TYR A 5 -42.08 1.27 5.72
CA TYR A 5 -40.97 1.50 6.65
C TYR A 5 -40.76 0.31 7.58
N GLU A 6 -41.83 -0.37 8.01
CA GLU A 6 -41.72 -1.59 8.82
C GLU A 6 -41.12 -2.75 8.03
N GLU A 7 -41.43 -2.88 6.74
CA GLU A 7 -40.83 -3.90 5.88
C GLU A 7 -39.33 -3.66 5.65
N VAL A 8 -38.93 -2.40 5.45
CA VAL A 8 -37.51 -2.03 5.33
C VAL A 8 -36.78 -2.23 6.65
N LEU A 9 -37.39 -1.88 7.79
CA LEU A 9 -36.79 -2.12 9.11
C LEU A 9 -36.69 -3.61 9.45
N LYS A 10 -37.68 -4.43 9.07
CA LYS A 10 -37.61 -5.89 9.23
C LYS A 10 -36.58 -6.51 8.31
N GLN A 11 -36.44 -6.05 7.07
CA GLN A 11 -35.35 -6.48 6.19
C GLN A 11 -33.98 -6.07 6.76
N THR A 12 -33.84 -4.85 7.29
CA THR A 12 -32.59 -4.38 7.91
C THR A 12 -32.26 -5.16 9.20
N ALA A 13 -33.27 -5.48 10.02
CA ALA A 13 -33.12 -6.29 11.23
C ALA A 13 -32.78 -7.76 10.92
N THR A 14 -33.26 -8.29 9.79
CA THR A 14 -32.95 -9.66 9.35
C THR A 14 -31.55 -9.74 8.73
N VAL A 15 -31.11 -8.69 8.02
CA VAL A 15 -29.74 -8.56 7.49
C VAL A 15 -28.71 -8.40 8.64
N SER A 16 -29.11 -7.79 9.76
CA SER A 16 -28.23 -7.62 10.93
C SER A 16 -27.84 -8.94 11.64
N ARG A 17 -28.45 -10.08 11.30
CA ARG A 17 -28.08 -11.41 11.85
C ARG A 17 -27.06 -12.18 10.99
N TYR A 18 -26.70 -11.67 9.81
CA TYR A 18 -25.65 -12.24 8.96
C TYR A 18 -24.34 -11.50 9.18
N GLY A 19 -23.72 -11.66 10.35
CA GLY A 19 -22.48 -10.91 10.59
C GLY A 19 -21.82 -10.95 11.95
N ASP A 20 -22.21 -11.84 12.87
CA ASP A 20 -21.30 -12.18 13.98
C ASP A 20 -20.19 -13.12 13.45
N VAL A 21 -19.45 -12.65 12.46
CA VAL A 21 -18.11 -13.18 12.20
C VAL A 21 -17.29 -12.69 13.38
N ALA A 22 -16.99 -13.59 14.31
CA ALA A 22 -16.04 -13.33 15.38
C ALA A 22 -14.84 -12.57 14.77
N PRO A 23 -14.42 -11.42 15.35
CA PRO A 23 -13.33 -10.64 14.78
C PRO A 23 -12.15 -11.58 14.58
N ALA A 24 -11.79 -11.85 13.33
CA ALA A 24 -10.70 -12.76 13.04
C ALA A 24 -9.49 -12.17 13.76
N ARG A 25 -8.89 -12.94 14.68
CA ARG A 25 -7.76 -12.45 15.45
C ARG A 25 -6.71 -11.98 14.45
N PRO A 26 -6.19 -10.75 14.57
CA PRO A 26 -5.19 -10.26 13.64
C PRO A 26 -4.04 -11.25 13.63
N ASN A 27 -3.77 -11.84 12.46
CA ASN A 27 -2.73 -12.85 12.32
C ASN A 27 -1.37 -12.16 12.38
N ALA A 28 -0.91 -11.85 13.60
CA ALA A 28 0.34 -11.14 13.85
C ALA A 28 1.55 -11.85 13.22
N ALA A 29 1.46 -13.18 13.01
CA ALA A 29 2.50 -13.93 12.31
C ALA A 29 2.72 -13.43 10.88
N ALA A 30 1.67 -13.00 10.16
CA ALA A 30 1.81 -12.46 8.81
C ALA A 30 2.64 -11.17 8.77
N LEU A 31 2.50 -10.29 9.79
CA LEU A 31 3.33 -9.08 9.90
C LEU A 31 4.78 -9.41 10.20
N TRP A 32 5.03 -10.38 11.08
CA TRP A 32 6.40 -10.82 11.39
C TRP A 32 7.08 -11.45 10.18
N VAL A 33 6.38 -12.33 9.45
CA VAL A 33 6.89 -12.92 8.22
C VAL A 33 7.19 -11.84 7.18
N ALA A 34 6.27 -10.89 6.97
CA ALA A 34 6.50 -9.77 6.07
C ALA A 34 7.72 -8.94 6.50
N ALA A 35 7.83 -8.58 7.79
CA ALA A 35 8.96 -7.82 8.31
C ALA A 35 10.30 -8.53 8.12
N ILE A 36 10.36 -9.85 8.35
CA ILE A 36 11.58 -10.66 8.12
C ILE A 36 11.94 -10.64 6.63
N ILE A 37 10.97 -10.90 5.75
CA ILE A 37 11.18 -10.89 4.29
C ILE A 37 11.65 -9.51 3.83
N SER A 38 10.97 -8.43 4.25
CA SER A 38 11.35 -7.06 3.96
C SER A 38 12.77 -6.74 4.46
N GLY A 39 13.13 -7.21 5.65
CA GLY A 39 14.47 -7.05 6.22
C GLY A 39 15.55 -7.74 5.38
N LEU A 40 15.29 -8.95 4.90
CA LEU A 40 16.20 -9.67 4.00
C LEU A 40 16.35 -8.96 2.65
N MET A 41 15.27 -8.42 2.08
CA MET A 41 15.31 -7.66 0.83
C MET A 41 16.10 -6.34 0.99
N LEU A 42 15.92 -5.65 2.11
CA LEU A 42 16.67 -4.44 2.46
C LEU A 42 18.17 -4.75 2.63
N PHE A 43 18.50 -5.85 3.31
CA PHE A 43 19.87 -6.32 3.48
C PHE A 43 20.52 -6.67 2.13
N TYR A 44 19.78 -7.34 1.25
CA TYR A 44 20.26 -7.63 -0.11
C TYR A 44 20.61 -6.34 -0.87
N VAL A 45 19.77 -5.31 -0.81
CA VAL A 45 20.06 -4.02 -1.48
C VAL A 45 21.31 -3.36 -0.90
N ALA A 46 21.54 -3.45 0.41
CA ALA A 46 22.74 -2.89 1.03
C ALA A 46 24.03 -3.59 0.59
N VAL A 47 23.98 -4.89 0.31
CA VAL A 47 25.17 -5.72 -0.01
C VAL A 47 25.41 -5.87 -1.51
N THR A 48 24.35 -5.78 -2.32
CA THR A 48 24.44 -6.05 -3.76
C THR A 48 25.35 -5.05 -4.48
N ARG A 49 26.05 -5.55 -5.51
CA ARG A 49 26.98 -4.80 -6.36
C ARG A 49 26.63 -5.03 -7.83
N GLU A 50 25.38 -4.77 -8.17
CA GLU A 50 24.88 -4.87 -9.53
C GLU A 50 25.23 -3.64 -10.36
N GLN A 51 25.38 -3.84 -11.67
CA GLN A 51 25.51 -2.73 -12.59
C GLN A 51 24.15 -2.07 -12.83
N PRO A 52 24.09 -0.73 -12.99
CA PRO A 52 22.85 -0.05 -13.29
C PRO A 52 22.29 -0.50 -14.63
N PHE A 53 20.98 -0.77 -14.66
CA PHE A 53 20.30 -1.21 -15.88
C PHE A 53 19.99 -0.02 -16.81
N ALA A 54 19.79 1.17 -16.24
CA ALA A 54 19.21 2.32 -16.92
C ALA A 54 20.11 3.56 -16.91
N GLU A 55 21.42 3.41 -17.17
CA GLU A 55 22.41 4.52 -17.12
C GLU A 55 22.01 5.76 -17.95
N ASN A 56 21.25 5.55 -19.04
CA ASN A 56 20.82 6.62 -19.95
C ASN A 56 19.60 7.43 -19.47
N LEU A 57 18.92 7.01 -18.39
CA LEU A 57 17.76 7.71 -17.83
C LEU A 57 18.18 8.45 -16.56
N THR A 58 18.44 9.75 -16.66
CA THR A 58 18.84 10.62 -15.54
C THR A 58 18.07 10.43 -14.22
N PRO A 59 16.73 10.26 -14.19
CA PRO A 59 16.02 10.09 -12.91
C PRO A 59 16.24 8.73 -12.22
N VAL A 60 16.64 7.69 -12.95
CA VAL A 60 16.80 6.30 -12.46
C VAL A 60 18.11 5.68 -12.93
N SER A 61 19.13 6.51 -13.16
CA SER A 61 20.39 6.09 -13.79
C SER A 61 21.20 5.11 -12.96
N SER A 62 21.01 5.09 -11.63
CA SER A 62 21.68 4.17 -10.72
C SER A 62 20.82 2.94 -10.38
N TRP A 63 19.66 2.77 -11.01
CA TRP A 63 18.75 1.68 -10.67
C TRP A 63 19.24 0.37 -11.25
N THR A 64 19.42 -0.61 -10.36
CA THR A 64 19.72 -1.99 -10.76
C THR A 64 18.41 -2.77 -10.92
N PHE A 65 18.46 -3.84 -11.71
CA PHE A 65 17.31 -4.72 -11.87
C PHE A 65 16.88 -5.35 -10.53
N GLY A 66 17.86 -5.71 -9.67
CA GLY A 66 17.61 -6.22 -8.33
C GLY A 66 16.87 -5.21 -7.46
N LEU A 67 17.24 -3.94 -7.49
CA LEU A 67 16.52 -2.88 -6.74
C LEU A 67 15.05 -2.79 -7.17
N ILE A 68 14.78 -2.77 -8.48
CA ILE A 68 13.42 -2.71 -9.03
C ILE A 68 12.59 -3.90 -8.54
N MET A 69 13.13 -5.11 -8.66
CA MET A 69 12.44 -6.32 -8.24
C MET A 69 12.18 -6.33 -6.73
N MET A 70 13.17 -5.94 -5.93
CA MET A 70 13.02 -5.90 -4.47
C MET A 70 11.99 -4.86 -4.04
N LEU A 71 11.98 -3.66 -4.62
CA LEU A 71 10.96 -2.63 -4.33
C LEU A 71 9.56 -3.14 -4.65
N PHE A 72 9.35 -3.74 -5.83
CA PHE A 72 8.04 -4.21 -6.24
C PHE A 72 7.56 -5.38 -5.36
N ILE A 73 8.38 -6.42 -5.20
CA ILE A 73 8.02 -7.62 -4.43
C ILE A 73 7.81 -7.26 -2.96
N ASN A 74 8.64 -6.39 -2.38
CA ASN A 74 8.47 -5.96 -0.99
C ASN A 74 7.17 -5.17 -0.82
N GLY A 75 6.81 -4.35 -1.80
CA GLY A 75 5.49 -3.73 -1.88
C GLY A 75 4.38 -4.78 -1.80
N VAL A 76 4.42 -5.78 -2.68
CA VAL A 76 3.43 -6.88 -2.72
C VAL A 76 3.34 -7.62 -1.38
N VAL A 77 4.47 -7.96 -0.78
CA VAL A 77 4.52 -8.65 0.53
C VAL A 77 3.89 -7.77 1.63
N ALA A 78 4.24 -6.49 1.69
CA ALA A 78 3.69 -5.56 2.66
C ALA A 78 2.17 -5.37 2.47
N GLY A 79 1.73 -5.20 1.23
CA GLY A 79 0.32 -5.07 0.85
C GLY A 79 -0.51 -6.30 1.20
N ALA A 80 0.03 -7.49 0.94
CA ALA A 80 -0.61 -8.75 1.32
C ALA A 80 -0.69 -8.89 2.84
N ALA A 81 0.37 -8.55 3.57
CA ALA A 81 0.41 -8.67 5.03
C ALA A 81 -0.60 -7.74 5.72
N ILE A 82 -0.73 -6.50 5.28
CA ILE A 82 -1.74 -5.57 5.84
C ILE A 82 -3.17 -6.04 5.55
N ALA A 83 -3.41 -6.63 4.38
CA ALA A 83 -4.71 -7.18 3.99
C ALA A 83 -5.08 -8.44 4.80
N ILE A 84 -4.15 -9.40 4.93
CA ILE A 84 -4.33 -10.64 5.69
C ILE A 84 -4.59 -10.36 7.18
N THR A 85 -3.93 -9.35 7.73
CA THR A 85 -4.13 -8.96 9.13
C THR A 85 -5.45 -8.22 9.39
N GLN A 86 -6.29 -8.05 8.36
CA GLN A 86 -7.54 -7.30 8.40
C GLN A 86 -7.37 -5.87 8.93
N THR A 87 -6.15 -5.35 8.78
CA THR A 87 -5.83 -4.00 9.25
C THR A 87 -6.21 -2.92 8.25
N VAL A 88 -6.55 -3.34 7.04
CA VAL A 88 -7.13 -2.54 5.98
C VAL A 88 -8.47 -3.15 5.55
N ASP A 89 -9.36 -2.27 5.14
CA ASP A 89 -10.67 -2.62 4.59
C ASP A 89 -10.52 -3.41 3.28
N ARG A 90 -11.62 -4.02 2.82
CA ARG A 90 -11.63 -4.67 1.49
C ARG A 90 -11.29 -3.66 0.41
N TRP A 91 -10.53 -4.10 -0.59
CA TRP A 91 -10.11 -3.24 -1.69
C TRP A 91 -11.31 -2.65 -2.42
N THR A 92 -12.37 -3.45 -2.63
CA THR A 92 -13.61 -3.00 -3.27
C THR A 92 -14.29 -1.87 -2.52
N SER A 93 -14.32 -1.94 -1.18
CA SER A 93 -14.89 -0.89 -0.31
C SER A 93 -14.06 0.39 -0.33
N VAL A 94 -12.74 0.28 -0.51
CA VAL A 94 -11.85 1.45 -0.59
C VAL A 94 -11.84 2.04 -2.00
N ALA A 95 -11.95 1.23 -3.05
CA ALA A 95 -11.89 1.66 -4.44
C ALA A 95 -13.22 2.25 -4.94
N GLN A 96 -14.35 1.72 -4.48
CA GLN A 96 -15.68 2.17 -4.87
C GLN A 96 -16.28 3.02 -3.74
N GLY A 97 -16.50 4.31 -4.00
CA GLY A 97 -17.25 5.17 -3.09
C GLY A 97 -18.72 4.70 -2.98
N SER A 98 -19.41 5.12 -1.92
CA SER A 98 -20.83 4.79 -1.68
C SER A 98 -21.77 5.20 -2.83
N SER A 99 -21.34 6.09 -3.72
CA SER A 99 -22.07 6.54 -4.90
C SER A 99 -21.67 5.80 -6.20
N GLY A 100 -20.88 4.72 -6.13
CA GLY A 100 -20.34 4.01 -7.30
C GLY A 100 -19.28 4.79 -8.10
N ARG A 101 -18.80 5.93 -7.59
CA ARG A 101 -17.71 6.71 -8.18
C ARG A 101 -16.36 6.19 -7.69
N ILE A 102 -15.32 6.36 -8.50
CA ILE A 102 -13.93 6.11 -8.10
C ILE A 102 -13.67 6.90 -6.83
N SER A 103 -13.29 6.22 -5.76
CA SER A 103 -13.03 6.89 -4.50
C SER A 103 -11.82 7.83 -4.63
N PRO A 104 -11.74 8.88 -3.80
CA PRO A 104 -10.54 9.71 -3.71
C PRO A 104 -9.26 8.89 -3.49
N ALA A 105 -9.34 7.77 -2.76
CA ALA A 105 -8.22 6.87 -2.53
C ALA A 105 -7.71 6.21 -3.82
N ALA A 106 -8.61 5.73 -4.69
CA ALA A 106 -8.24 5.16 -5.97
C ALA A 106 -7.66 6.23 -6.92
N SER A 107 -8.17 7.46 -6.88
CA SER A 107 -7.60 8.57 -7.66
C SER A 107 -6.19 8.97 -7.19
N LEU A 108 -5.92 8.91 -5.89
CA LEU A 108 -4.59 9.13 -5.32
C LEU A 108 -3.60 8.03 -5.72
N GLY A 109 -4.09 6.81 -5.94
CA GLY A 109 -3.27 5.73 -6.46
C GLY A 109 -2.75 5.99 -7.87
N LEU A 110 -3.57 6.59 -8.73
CA LEU A 110 -3.13 7.03 -10.06
C LEU A 110 -2.09 8.16 -10.00
N VAL A 111 -2.25 9.10 -9.06
CA VAL A 111 -1.27 10.18 -8.84
C VAL A 111 0.05 9.63 -8.26
N ALA A 112 -0.02 8.59 -7.43
CA ALA A 112 1.16 7.96 -6.84
C ALA A 112 2.07 7.27 -7.88
N VAL A 113 1.52 6.89 -9.05
CA VAL A 113 2.32 6.37 -10.17
C VAL A 113 3.28 7.45 -10.71
N ALA A 114 2.84 8.71 -10.75
CA ALA A 114 3.65 9.83 -11.21
C ALA A 114 4.64 10.30 -10.13
N SER A 115 4.15 10.50 -8.91
CA SER A 115 5.01 10.86 -7.77
C SER A 115 4.33 10.45 -6.47
N PHE A 116 4.91 9.45 -5.80
CA PHE A 116 4.47 8.98 -4.50
C PHE A 116 4.44 10.10 -3.47
N TRP A 117 5.48 10.93 -3.42
CA TRP A 117 5.54 12.06 -2.48
C TRP A 117 4.45 13.08 -2.74
N ALA A 118 4.21 13.44 -4.00
CA ALA A 118 3.12 14.36 -4.34
C ALA A 118 1.75 13.78 -3.94
N SER A 119 1.53 12.49 -4.18
CA SER A 119 0.31 11.79 -3.75
C SER A 119 0.16 11.77 -2.22
N ALA A 120 1.24 11.50 -1.49
CA ALA A 120 1.24 11.51 -0.03
C ALA A 120 0.93 12.91 0.53
N PHE A 121 1.55 13.97 -0.01
CA PHE A 121 1.23 15.34 0.38
C PHE A 121 -0.21 15.73 0.06
N LEU A 122 -0.70 15.38 -1.13
CA LEU A 122 -2.09 15.62 -1.50
C LEU A 122 -3.06 14.86 -0.60
N TYR A 123 -2.75 13.61 -0.25
CA TYR A 123 -3.56 12.83 0.68
C TYR A 123 -3.66 13.50 2.05
N VAL A 124 -2.53 13.94 2.61
CA VAL A 124 -2.50 14.65 3.90
C VAL A 124 -3.27 15.97 3.79
N PHE A 125 -3.03 16.75 2.74
CA PHE A 125 -3.70 18.03 2.52
C PHE A 125 -5.22 17.87 2.42
N LEU A 126 -5.70 16.92 1.59
CA LEU A 126 -7.12 16.63 1.44
C LEU A 126 -7.72 16.08 2.74
N GLY A 127 -7.02 15.21 3.44
CA GLY A 127 -7.48 14.67 4.73
C GLY A 127 -7.63 15.75 5.80
N LEU A 128 -6.73 16.74 5.82
CA LEU A 128 -6.85 17.91 6.71
C LEU A 128 -8.02 18.83 6.31
N MET A 129 -8.20 19.09 5.01
CA MET A 129 -9.28 19.94 4.50
C MET A 129 -10.67 19.32 4.72
N GLN A 130 -10.79 18.01 4.45
CA GLN A 130 -12.05 17.28 4.56
C GLN A 130 -12.30 16.72 5.97
N LYS A 131 -11.30 16.83 6.88
CA LYS A 131 -11.29 16.22 8.22
C LYS A 131 -11.68 14.74 8.19
N SER A 132 -11.30 14.05 7.12
CA SER A 132 -11.70 12.68 6.84
C SER A 132 -10.48 11.90 6.38
N PHE A 133 -9.91 11.11 7.28
CA PHE A 133 -8.83 10.17 6.96
C PHE A 133 -9.38 8.76 6.92
N THR A 134 -9.10 8.05 5.83
CA THR A 134 -9.40 6.63 5.74
C THR A 134 -8.26 5.85 6.35
N TYR A 135 -8.52 5.12 7.44
CA TYR A 135 -7.49 4.39 8.18
C TYR A 135 -6.67 3.45 7.27
N SER A 136 -7.35 2.72 6.39
CA SER A 136 -6.75 1.79 5.42
C SER A 136 -5.77 2.47 4.46
N VAL A 137 -6.14 3.63 3.94
CA VAL A 137 -5.32 4.40 2.99
C VAL A 137 -4.14 5.03 3.71
N SER A 138 -4.37 5.61 4.90
CA SER A 138 -3.29 6.13 5.75
C SER A 138 -2.25 5.06 6.02
N ARG A 139 -2.66 3.84 6.39
CA ARG A 139 -1.73 2.73 6.64
C ARG A 139 -0.97 2.30 5.40
N ALA A 140 -1.62 2.22 4.24
CA ALA A 140 -0.97 1.90 2.98
C ALA A 140 0.10 2.95 2.62
N VAL A 141 -0.25 4.24 2.69
CA VAL A 141 0.67 5.35 2.40
C VAL A 141 1.82 5.40 3.41
N THR A 142 1.54 5.26 4.71
CA THR A 142 2.59 5.23 5.74
C THR A 142 3.51 4.04 5.58
N THR A 143 2.99 2.84 5.31
CA THR A 143 3.81 1.63 5.06
C THR A 143 4.72 1.83 3.85
N ALA A 144 4.17 2.31 2.73
CA ALA A 144 4.96 2.61 1.53
C ALA A 144 6.03 3.67 1.81
N GLY A 145 5.70 4.74 2.55
CA GLY A 145 6.65 5.80 2.91
C GLY A 145 7.78 5.31 3.81
N VAL A 146 7.47 4.53 4.85
CA VAL A 146 8.47 3.94 5.76
C VAL A 146 9.40 3.00 5.00
N LEU A 147 8.86 2.13 4.14
CA LEU A 147 9.67 1.25 3.30
C LEU A 147 10.54 2.06 2.32
N THR A 148 9.99 3.08 1.67
CA THR A 148 10.75 3.93 0.74
C THR A 148 11.96 4.59 1.43
N ILE A 149 11.75 5.15 2.62
CA ILE A 149 12.84 5.73 3.43
C ILE A 149 13.85 4.65 3.82
N SER A 150 13.38 3.45 4.19
CA SER A 150 14.25 2.33 4.56
C SER A 150 15.13 1.89 3.38
N TYR A 151 14.57 1.82 2.17
CA TYR A 151 15.35 1.54 0.95
C TYR A 151 16.34 2.64 0.62
N ALA A 152 15.98 3.92 0.80
CA ALA A 152 16.91 5.02 0.61
C ALA A 152 18.10 4.93 1.58
N ILE A 153 17.85 4.64 2.86
CA ILE A 153 18.89 4.43 3.88
C ILE A 153 19.78 3.24 3.50
N MET A 154 19.21 2.12 3.06
CA MET A 154 20.01 0.95 2.68
C MET A 154 20.80 1.18 1.38
N SER A 155 20.25 1.95 0.44
CA SER A 155 20.94 2.34 -0.80
C SER A 155 22.19 3.16 -0.50
N TYR A 156 22.19 3.96 0.57
CA TYR A 156 23.38 4.72 0.99
C TYR A 156 24.60 3.81 1.28
N PHE A 157 24.38 2.58 1.73
CA PHE A 157 25.45 1.63 2.01
C PHE A 157 25.91 0.85 0.75
N SER A 158 25.14 0.91 -0.35
CA SER A 158 25.46 0.23 -1.59
C SER A 158 26.29 1.12 -2.52
N PRO A 159 27.49 0.69 -2.97
CA PRO A 159 28.40 1.52 -3.76
C PRO A 159 27.98 1.78 -5.22
N GLY A 160 26.74 1.49 -5.62
CA GLY A 160 26.25 1.69 -6.99
C GLY A 160 24.86 2.31 -7.11
N ILE A 161 24.16 2.54 -5.99
CA ILE A 161 22.77 3.00 -5.97
C ILE A 161 22.71 4.37 -5.31
N SER A 162 22.25 5.38 -6.05
CA SER A 162 21.97 6.69 -5.46
C SER A 162 20.75 6.62 -4.55
N TRP A 163 20.96 6.93 -3.27
CA TRP A 163 19.90 6.98 -2.26
C TRP A 163 18.80 8.00 -2.61
N GLU A 164 19.16 9.09 -3.30
CA GLU A 164 18.23 10.15 -3.73
C GLU A 164 17.24 9.61 -4.76
N GLN A 165 17.73 8.85 -5.74
CA GLN A 165 16.88 8.24 -6.76
C GLN A 165 15.95 7.18 -6.15
N SER A 166 16.47 6.35 -5.25
CA SER A 166 15.67 5.39 -4.48
C SER A 166 14.59 6.09 -3.64
N LEU A 167 14.91 7.23 -3.02
CA LEU A 167 13.96 8.00 -2.22
C LEU A 167 12.87 8.64 -3.10
N MET A 168 13.24 9.28 -4.21
CA MET A 168 12.30 10.03 -5.05
C MET A 168 11.36 9.11 -5.83
N TRP A 169 11.88 8.01 -6.37
CA TRP A 169 11.16 7.15 -7.32
C TRP A 169 10.81 5.77 -6.76
N GLY A 170 11.53 5.28 -5.76
CA GLY A 170 11.31 3.95 -5.20
C GLY A 170 9.92 3.79 -4.59
N GLY A 171 9.36 4.87 -4.05
CA GLY A 171 8.01 4.91 -3.50
C GLY A 171 6.92 4.62 -4.54
N ASN A 172 7.09 5.01 -5.81
CA ASN A 172 6.10 4.75 -6.85
C ASN A 172 5.97 3.24 -7.06
N LEU A 173 7.10 2.54 -7.19
CA LEU A 173 7.13 1.11 -7.46
C LEU A 173 6.66 0.29 -6.25
N LEU A 174 7.12 0.67 -5.05
CA LEU A 174 6.67 0.09 -3.77
C LEU A 174 5.16 0.22 -3.60
N TYR A 175 4.62 1.40 -3.87
CA TYR A 175 3.19 1.67 -3.69
C TYR A 175 2.35 0.86 -4.68
N ILE A 176 2.76 0.77 -5.95
CA ILE A 176 2.09 -0.10 -6.94
C ILE A 176 2.13 -1.56 -6.49
N GLY A 177 3.29 -2.06 -6.07
CA GLY A 177 3.42 -3.40 -5.51
C GLY A 177 2.50 -3.62 -4.31
N LEU A 178 2.43 -2.65 -3.41
CA LEU A 178 1.55 -2.68 -2.23
C LEU A 178 0.07 -2.78 -2.62
N LEU A 179 -0.38 -1.98 -3.58
CA LEU A 179 -1.75 -2.10 -4.09
C LEU A 179 -2.01 -3.48 -4.71
N CYS A 180 -1.08 -3.99 -5.52
CA CYS A 180 -1.21 -5.33 -6.10
C CYS A 180 -1.29 -6.41 -5.02
N GLY A 181 -0.42 -6.38 -4.02
CA GLY A 181 -0.43 -7.33 -2.90
C GLY A 181 -1.70 -7.28 -2.08
N TRP A 182 -2.22 -6.06 -1.83
CA TRP A 182 -3.49 -5.87 -1.16
C TRP A 182 -4.65 -6.46 -1.98
N MET A 183 -4.74 -6.12 -3.27
CA MET A 183 -5.78 -6.65 -4.16
C MET A 183 -5.79 -8.18 -4.22
N VAL A 184 -4.60 -8.79 -4.36
CA VAL A 184 -4.47 -10.26 -4.44
C VAL A 184 -4.86 -10.90 -3.11
N ALA A 185 -4.37 -10.40 -1.98
CA ALA A 185 -4.71 -10.95 -0.68
C ALA A 185 -6.20 -10.77 -0.32
N ASP A 186 -6.82 -9.68 -0.75
CA ASP A 186 -8.26 -9.45 -0.58
C ASP A 186 -9.11 -10.43 -1.39
N ALA A 187 -8.63 -10.87 -2.57
CA ALA A 187 -9.32 -11.88 -3.37
C ALA A 187 -9.36 -13.28 -2.70
N PHE A 188 -8.42 -13.56 -1.80
CA PHE A 188 -8.37 -14.81 -1.03
C PHE A 188 -9.10 -14.72 0.33
N ARG A 189 -9.74 -13.58 0.64
CA ARG A 189 -10.37 -13.28 1.93
C ARG A 189 -11.90 -13.28 1.87
#